data_AF-A0A1Y3C8Y5-F1
#
_entry.id   AF-A0A1Y3C8Y5-F1
#
_cell.length_a   1.000
_cell.length_b   1.000
_cell.length_c   1.000
_cell.angle_alpha   90.00
_cell.angle_beta   90.00
_cell.angle_gamma   90.00
#
_symmetry.space_group_name_H-M   'P 1'
#
loop_
_entity.id
_entity.type
_entity.pdbx_description
1 polymer ?
#
loop_
_entity_poly.entity_id
_entity_poly.type
_entity_poly.pdbx_seq_one_letter_code
_entity_poly.pdbx_strand_id
1 'polypeptide(L)'
;MTTQIIKQTLAPAQVFEALAKGFNIEYAEIETNDWEPLTQQARLGFADFFGGFIKFRFAQTLDEGLKRQAKAKSENYFSEYLGLDGDKNERYRIGKDRPSFYVLKPSGRSGINLDGFIIYKESQGNLTLVEKDTAPDWLIKALVTARNAKRNAERNQILENTGHFKSDEYKKWAKTHRAVH
;
A
#
# COMPACT_ATOMS: atom_id res chain seq x y z
N MET A 1 16.79 1.78 -23.62
CA MET A 1 16.86 1.52 -22.16
C MET A 1 15.85 0.42 -21.86
N THR A 2 16.31 -0.73 -21.35
CA THR A 2 15.45 -1.84 -20.94
C THR A 2 14.75 -1.44 -19.65
N THR A 3 13.45 -1.19 -19.69
CA THR A 3 12.63 -0.93 -18.50
C THR A 3 12.69 -2.19 -17.62
N GLN A 4 13.41 -2.14 -16.50
CA GLN A 4 13.40 -3.24 -15.53
C GLN A 4 11.99 -3.38 -14.98
N ILE A 5 11.31 -4.49 -15.29
CA ILE A 5 10.01 -4.83 -14.74
C ILE A 5 10.25 -5.49 -13.39
N ILE A 6 10.02 -4.74 -12.31
CA ILE A 6 10.07 -5.28 -10.95
C ILE A 6 8.68 -5.85 -10.64
N LYS A 7 8.61 -7.13 -10.27
CA LYS A 7 7.35 -7.74 -9.84
C LYS A 7 7.05 -7.36 -8.39
N GLN A 8 5.80 -7.07 -8.11
CA GLN A 8 5.33 -6.74 -6.77
C GLN A 8 5.03 -8.00 -5.97
N THR A 9 5.60 -8.08 -4.77
CA THR A 9 5.21 -9.08 -3.77
C THR A 9 3.91 -8.65 -3.07
N LEU A 10 3.00 -9.59 -2.86
CA LEU A 10 1.70 -9.36 -2.23
C LEU A 10 1.72 -9.72 -0.75
N ALA A 11 1.09 -8.88 0.06
CA ALA A 11 0.78 -9.20 1.45
C ALA A 11 -0.38 -10.22 1.52
N PRO A 12 -0.51 -11.00 2.60
CA PRO A 12 -1.52 -12.07 2.69
C PRO A 12 -2.96 -11.58 2.46
N ALA A 13 -3.33 -10.43 3.03
CA ALA A 13 -4.64 -9.82 2.80
C ALA A 13 -4.90 -9.51 1.31
N GLN A 14 -3.87 -9.07 0.60
CA GLN A 14 -3.94 -8.77 -0.84
C GLN A 14 -4.10 -10.04 -1.66
N VAL A 15 -3.49 -11.15 -1.24
CA VAL A 15 -3.67 -12.46 -1.87
C VAL A 15 -5.14 -12.88 -1.78
N PHE A 16 -5.75 -12.80 -0.59
CA PHE A 16 -7.16 -13.15 -0.43
C PHE A 16 -8.09 -12.25 -1.25
N GLU A 17 -7.85 -10.93 -1.26
CA GLU A 17 -8.61 -10.02 -2.12
C GLU A 17 -8.47 -10.34 -3.61
N ALA A 18 -7.26 -10.67 -4.05
CA ALA A 18 -6.97 -10.99 -5.43
C ALA A 18 -7.66 -12.31 -5.84
N LEU A 19 -7.55 -13.35 -5.01
CA LEU A 19 -8.24 -14.63 -5.23
C LEU A 19 -9.77 -14.45 -5.28
N ALA A 20 -10.34 -13.65 -4.38
CA ALA A 20 -11.77 -13.34 -4.37
C ALA A 20 -12.24 -12.61 -5.65
N LYS A 21 -11.35 -11.85 -6.28
CA LYS A 21 -11.59 -11.14 -7.55
C LYS A 21 -11.22 -11.98 -8.78
N GLY A 22 -10.88 -13.26 -8.61
CA GLY A 22 -10.58 -14.20 -9.70
C GLY A 22 -9.20 -14.01 -10.31
N PHE A 23 -8.26 -13.37 -9.61
CA PHE A 23 -6.89 -13.26 -10.10
C PHE A 23 -6.10 -14.53 -9.81
N ASN A 24 -5.23 -14.87 -10.77
CA ASN A 24 -4.25 -15.93 -10.58
C ASN A 24 -3.06 -15.41 -9.77
N ILE A 25 -2.68 -16.17 -8.75
CA ILE A 25 -1.58 -15.88 -7.83
C ILE A 25 -0.53 -16.96 -7.97
N GLU A 26 0.73 -16.58 -7.90
CA GLU A 26 1.89 -17.47 -7.77
C GLU A 26 2.49 -17.30 -6.37
N TYR A 27 3.06 -18.36 -5.83
CA TYR A 27 3.82 -18.34 -4.59
C TYR A 27 5.21 -18.95 -4.80
N ALA A 28 6.16 -18.59 -3.96
CA ALA A 28 7.49 -19.17 -3.90
C ALA A 28 8.00 -19.11 -2.47
N GLU A 29 8.94 -19.98 -2.10
CA GLU A 29 9.69 -19.80 -0.86
C GLU A 29 10.48 -18.48 -0.93
N ILE A 30 10.66 -17.82 0.22
CA ILE A 30 11.48 -16.63 0.30
C ILE A 30 12.91 -16.96 -0.16
N GLU A 31 13.58 -15.99 -0.78
CA GLU A 31 14.91 -16.15 -1.41
C GLU A 31 14.99 -17.10 -2.63
N THR A 32 13.93 -17.85 -2.95
CA THR A 32 13.87 -18.67 -4.18
C THR A 32 13.23 -17.91 -5.35
N ASN A 33 13.48 -18.35 -6.58
CA ASN A 33 12.80 -17.87 -7.78
C ASN A 33 11.92 -18.94 -8.43
N ASP A 34 11.57 -19.97 -7.67
CA ASP A 34 10.78 -21.12 -8.11
C ASP A 34 9.30 -20.84 -7.82
N TRP A 35 8.67 -20.14 -8.77
CA TRP A 35 7.29 -19.68 -8.61
C TRP A 35 6.30 -20.74 -9.09
N GLU A 36 5.38 -21.11 -8.20
CA GLU A 36 4.32 -22.08 -8.45
C GLU A 36 2.94 -21.42 -8.41
N PRO A 37 1.96 -21.87 -9.22
CA PRO A 37 0.61 -21.34 -9.17
C PRO A 37 -0.09 -21.73 -7.87
N LEU A 38 -0.72 -20.74 -7.22
CA LEU A 38 -1.56 -20.93 -6.05
C LEU A 38 -2.92 -21.50 -6.47
N THR A 39 -3.01 -22.83 -6.51
CA THR A 39 -4.23 -23.57 -6.84
C THR A 39 -4.86 -24.17 -5.59
N GLN A 40 -6.09 -24.69 -5.71
CA GLN A 40 -6.74 -25.46 -4.63
C GLN A 40 -5.96 -26.73 -4.23
N GLN A 41 -5.03 -27.18 -5.07
CA GLN A 41 -4.18 -28.35 -4.83
C GLN A 41 -2.85 -27.98 -4.16
N ALA A 42 -2.54 -26.69 -4.01
CA ALA A 42 -1.37 -26.23 -3.29
C ALA A 42 -1.45 -26.70 -1.83
N ARG A 43 -0.37 -27.29 -1.32
CA ARG A 43 -0.28 -27.79 0.07
C ARG A 43 0.01 -26.67 1.06
N LEU A 44 -0.61 -25.51 0.87
CA LEU A 44 -0.48 -24.36 1.76
C LEU A 44 -1.69 -24.30 2.69
N GLY A 45 -1.44 -24.41 3.98
CA GLY A 45 -2.41 -24.11 5.02
C GLY A 45 -2.55 -22.60 5.23
N PHE A 46 -3.61 -22.19 5.93
CA PHE A 46 -3.84 -20.78 6.25
C PHE A 46 -2.67 -20.14 7.01
N ALA A 47 -2.01 -20.90 7.89
CA ALA A 47 -0.85 -20.42 8.65
C ALA A 47 0.33 -20.05 7.74
N ASP A 48 0.51 -20.74 6.62
CA ASP A 48 1.65 -20.55 5.71
C ASP A 48 1.62 -19.18 5.03
N PHE A 49 0.42 -18.61 4.81
CA PHE A 49 0.26 -17.25 4.30
C PHE A 49 0.84 -16.20 5.25
N PHE A 50 0.80 -16.45 6.55
CA PHE A 50 1.29 -15.52 7.58
C PHE A 50 2.61 -15.95 8.19
N GLY A 51 3.11 -17.14 7.85
CA GLY A 51 4.31 -17.74 8.42
C GLY A 51 5.60 -17.00 8.04
N GLY A 52 5.58 -16.22 6.96
CA GLY A 52 6.73 -15.41 6.56
C GLY A 52 7.88 -16.23 5.96
N PHE A 53 7.60 -17.44 5.46
CA PHE A 53 8.54 -18.28 4.69
C PHE A 53 8.19 -18.32 3.19
N ILE A 54 7.00 -17.83 2.83
CA ILE A 54 6.47 -17.83 1.47
C ILE A 54 6.17 -16.39 1.05
N LYS A 55 6.45 -16.09 -0.21
CA LYS A 55 6.13 -14.83 -0.88
C LYS A 55 5.15 -15.09 -2.02
N PHE A 56 4.29 -14.11 -2.28
CA PHE A 56 3.22 -14.21 -3.28
C PHE A 56 3.33 -13.11 -4.34
N ARG A 57 2.89 -13.37 -5.57
CA ARG A 57 2.77 -12.37 -6.64
C ARG A 57 1.62 -12.73 -7.59
N PHE A 58 1.25 -11.81 -8.47
CA PHE A 58 0.32 -12.14 -9.57
C PHE A 58 0.99 -13.07 -10.60
N ALA A 59 0.22 -14.02 -11.14
CA ALA A 59 0.71 -14.95 -12.16
C ALA A 59 1.01 -14.26 -13.50
N GLN A 60 1.97 -14.81 -14.27
CA GLN A 60 2.47 -14.18 -15.50
C GLN A 60 1.47 -14.08 -16.66
N THR A 61 0.37 -14.83 -16.64
CA THR A 61 -0.66 -14.73 -17.67
C THR A 61 -1.64 -13.63 -17.31
N LEU A 62 -1.50 -12.50 -18.01
CA LEU A 62 -2.58 -11.55 -18.20
C LEU A 62 -3.82 -12.35 -18.63
N ASP A 63 -4.83 -12.45 -17.78
CA ASP A 63 -6.17 -12.71 -18.25
C ASP A 63 -6.91 -11.38 -18.30
N GLU A 64 -7.44 -11.08 -19.49
CA GLU A 64 -7.95 -9.77 -19.91
C GLU A 64 -9.23 -9.32 -19.17
N GLY A 65 -9.61 -9.98 -18.06
CA GLY A 65 -10.85 -9.75 -17.30
C GLY A 65 -10.93 -8.39 -16.58
N LEU A 66 -9.81 -7.73 -16.32
CA LEU A 66 -9.76 -6.51 -15.48
C LEU A 66 -9.98 -5.19 -16.19
N LYS A 67 -10.20 -5.21 -17.51
CA LYS A 67 -10.68 -4.02 -18.22
C LYS A 67 -12.17 -3.73 -18.01
N ARG A 68 -12.94 -4.52 -17.24
CA ARG A 68 -14.41 -4.33 -17.16
C ARG A 68 -15.10 -4.24 -15.80
N GLN A 69 -14.47 -4.52 -14.66
CA GLN A 69 -15.20 -4.52 -13.38
C GLN A 69 -14.41 -3.98 -12.17
N ALA A 70 -14.28 -2.66 -12.08
CA ALA A 70 -14.26 -1.95 -10.79
C ALA A 70 -14.51 -0.45 -11.01
N LYS A 71 -15.67 -0.17 -11.63
CA LYS A 71 -16.30 1.15 -11.60
C LYS A 71 -16.91 1.32 -10.20
N ALA A 72 -16.08 1.60 -9.20
CA ALA A 72 -16.54 2.15 -7.94
C ALA A 72 -16.38 3.66 -8.01
N LYS A 73 -17.49 4.35 -8.31
CA LYS A 73 -17.63 5.77 -8.00
C LYS A 73 -17.51 5.90 -6.48
N SER A 74 -16.36 6.36 -6.02
CA SER A 74 -16.23 7.06 -4.76
C SER A 74 -15.61 8.43 -5.07
N GLU A 75 -15.79 9.39 -4.19
CA GLU A 75 -15.70 10.84 -4.38
C GLU A 75 -14.38 11.42 -4.96
N ASN A 76 -14.48 12.66 -5.42
CA ASN A 76 -13.39 13.48 -5.96
C ASN A 76 -12.09 13.37 -5.13
N TYR A 77 -10.96 13.15 -5.80
CA TYR A 77 -9.60 13.10 -5.22
C TYR A 77 -9.37 12.01 -4.14
N PHE A 78 -8.72 10.92 -4.53
CA PHE A 78 -8.20 9.89 -3.64
C PHE A 78 -6.73 10.15 -3.29
N SER A 79 -6.44 10.17 -1.99
CA SER A 79 -5.10 10.27 -1.43
C SER A 79 -5.03 9.44 -0.14
N GLU A 80 -4.87 8.14 -0.29
CA GLU A 80 -5.05 7.18 0.81
C GLU A 80 -3.85 6.24 0.96
N TYR A 81 -3.52 5.90 2.21
CA TYR A 81 -2.57 4.84 2.55
C TYR A 81 -3.30 3.50 2.66
N LEU A 82 -2.80 2.47 1.96
CA LEU A 82 -3.43 1.16 1.87
C LEU A 82 -2.75 0.07 2.70
N GLY A 83 -1.75 0.42 3.50
CA GLY A 83 -0.93 -0.55 4.21
C GLY A 83 0.39 -0.84 3.50
N LEU A 84 0.97 -1.98 3.85
CA LEU A 84 2.26 -2.43 3.33
C LEU A 84 2.07 -3.47 2.21
N ASP A 85 2.97 -3.47 1.23
CA ASP A 85 3.10 -4.59 0.29
C ASP A 85 3.81 -5.80 0.94
N GLY A 86 3.97 -6.89 0.18
CA GLY A 86 4.61 -8.11 0.70
C GLY A 86 6.10 -7.92 1.08
N ASP A 87 6.75 -6.90 0.52
CA ASP A 87 8.12 -6.51 0.82
C ASP A 87 8.20 -5.44 1.94
N LYS A 88 7.08 -5.16 2.62
CA LYS A 88 6.93 -4.15 3.68
C LYS A 88 7.13 -2.70 3.22
N ASN A 89 6.91 -2.41 1.94
CA ASN A 89 6.92 -1.05 1.40
C ASN A 89 5.55 -0.39 1.56
N GLU A 90 5.53 0.93 1.72
CA GLU A 90 4.28 1.68 1.88
C GLU A 90 3.52 1.74 0.55
N ARG A 91 2.24 1.37 0.56
CA ARG A 91 1.37 1.37 -0.62
C ARG A 91 0.26 2.42 -0.50
N TYR A 92 0.00 3.12 -1.59
CA TYR A 92 -0.92 4.26 -1.64
C TYR A 92 -1.87 4.18 -2.82
N ARG A 93 -3.08 4.70 -2.64
CA ARG A 93 -4.06 4.93 -3.70
C ARG A 93 -4.15 6.42 -3.97
N ILE A 94 -3.72 6.85 -5.15
CA ILE A 94 -3.66 8.27 -5.52
C ILE A 94 -4.37 8.51 -6.86
N GLY A 95 -5.27 9.49 -6.92
CA GLY A 95 -5.74 10.04 -8.20
C GLY A 95 -6.91 11.01 -8.09
N LYS A 96 -7.18 11.74 -9.17
CA LYS A 96 -8.27 12.73 -9.26
C LYS A 96 -9.57 12.10 -9.76
N ASP A 97 -9.50 11.44 -10.93
CA ASP A 97 -10.66 10.77 -11.58
C ASP A 97 -10.53 9.23 -11.61
N ARG A 98 -9.32 8.73 -11.88
CA ARG A 98 -8.98 7.30 -11.93
C ARG A 98 -7.81 7.03 -11.01
N PRO A 99 -8.04 6.66 -9.74
CA PRO A 99 -6.96 6.40 -8.81
C PRO A 99 -6.07 5.24 -9.30
N SER A 100 -4.76 5.48 -9.24
CA SER A 100 -3.72 4.47 -9.47
C SER A 100 -3.05 4.09 -8.16
N PHE A 101 -2.42 2.92 -8.14
CA PHE A 101 -1.68 2.43 -7.00
C PHE A 101 -0.20 2.83 -7.13
N TYR A 102 0.40 3.26 -6.02
CA TYR A 102 1.80 3.64 -5.94
C TYR A 102 2.46 2.96 -4.74
N VAL A 103 3.71 2.56 -4.89
CA VAL A 103 4.53 1.94 -3.84
C VAL A 103 5.74 2.83 -3.57
N LEU A 104 5.95 3.19 -2.32
CA LEU A 104 7.12 3.92 -1.85
C LEU A 104 8.12 2.94 -1.26
N LYS A 105 9.22 2.69 -1.98
CA LYS A 105 10.33 1.86 -1.50
C LYS A 105 11.37 2.73 -0.81
N PRO A 106 11.77 2.46 0.46
CA PRO A 106 12.82 3.23 1.12
C PRO A 106 14.15 3.11 0.35
N SER A 107 14.81 4.24 0.09
CA SER A 107 16.16 4.28 -0.51
C SER A 107 17.26 4.67 0.49
N GLY A 108 16.89 4.87 1.76
CA GLY A 108 17.80 5.29 2.83
C GLY A 108 17.04 5.71 4.09
N ARG A 109 17.55 6.70 4.83
CA ARG A 109 16.83 7.26 5.99
C ARG A 109 15.51 7.89 5.55
N SER A 110 14.42 7.24 5.92
CA SER A 110 13.06 7.66 5.59
C SER A 110 12.69 8.91 6.38
N GLY A 111 12.77 10.08 5.76
CA GLY A 111 12.37 11.36 6.36
C GLY A 111 10.84 11.58 6.36
N ILE A 112 10.43 12.80 6.69
CA ILE A 112 9.03 13.26 6.60
C ILE A 112 8.61 13.41 5.12
N ASN A 113 9.56 13.77 4.25
CA ASN A 113 9.35 13.96 2.83
C ASN A 113 9.54 12.67 2.02
N LEU A 114 9.23 12.74 0.73
CA LEU A 114 9.45 11.65 -0.22
C LEU A 114 10.92 11.47 -0.60
N ASP A 115 11.84 12.33 -0.14
CA ASP A 115 13.25 12.33 -0.53
C ASP A 115 13.95 10.98 -0.27
N GLY A 116 13.63 10.34 0.85
CA GLY A 116 14.16 9.01 1.22
C GLY A 116 13.43 7.81 0.60
N PHE A 117 12.57 8.03 -0.40
CA PHE A 117 11.81 6.99 -1.07
C PHE A 117 12.00 7.01 -2.58
N ILE A 118 12.03 5.84 -3.20
CA ILE A 118 11.84 5.66 -4.63
C ILE A 118 10.35 5.38 -4.87
N ILE A 119 9.78 6.06 -5.85
CA ILE A 119 8.36 5.99 -6.17
C ILE A 119 8.17 5.01 -7.33
N TYR A 120 7.31 4.03 -7.13
CA TYR A 120 6.88 3.12 -8.19
C TYR A 120 5.38 3.26 -8.42
N LYS A 121 4.95 3.24 -9.68
CA LYS A 121 3.56 3.05 -10.05
C LYS A 121 3.30 1.56 -10.20
N GLU A 122 2.27 1.08 -9.51
CA GLU A 122 1.82 -0.30 -9.61
C GLU A 122 0.79 -0.42 -10.74
N SER A 123 1.00 -1.39 -11.61
CA SER A 123 0.02 -1.80 -12.61
C SER A 123 0.15 -3.29 -12.89
N GLN A 124 -0.95 -4.03 -12.71
CA GLN A 124 -1.02 -5.47 -13.03
C GLN A 124 0.10 -6.30 -12.35
N GLY A 125 0.39 -6.01 -11.08
CA GLY A 125 1.45 -6.71 -10.34
C GLY A 125 2.88 -6.31 -10.70
N ASN A 126 3.05 -5.32 -11.58
CA ASN A 126 4.35 -4.78 -11.95
C ASN A 126 4.55 -3.38 -11.36
N LEU A 127 5.77 -3.11 -10.93
CA LEU A 127 6.22 -1.82 -10.45
C LEU A 127 7.02 -1.13 -11.54
N THR A 128 6.53 0.03 -12.00
CA THR A 128 7.23 0.90 -12.94
C THR A 128 7.78 2.10 -12.20
N LEU A 129 9.07 2.39 -12.37
CA LEU A 129 9.71 3.54 -11.74
C LEU A 129 9.04 4.85 -12.16
N VAL A 130 8.79 5.73 -11.19
CA VAL A 130 8.31 7.10 -11.42
C VAL A 130 9.43 8.05 -11.02
N GLU A 131 10.04 8.67 -12.03
CA GLU A 131 11.10 9.66 -11.81
C GLU A 131 10.51 10.93 -11.21
N LYS A 132 10.99 11.33 -10.03
CA LYS A 132 10.45 12.48 -9.26
C LYS A 132 10.51 13.78 -10.05
N ASP A 133 11.59 13.98 -10.81
CA ASP A 133 11.84 15.21 -11.58
C ASP A 133 10.86 15.37 -12.76
N THR A 134 10.24 14.27 -13.20
CA THR A 134 9.26 14.25 -14.29
C THR A 134 7.83 13.98 -13.79
N ALA A 135 7.68 13.67 -12.51
CA ALA A 135 6.40 13.39 -11.90
C ALA A 135 5.59 14.69 -11.79
N PRO A 136 4.28 14.65 -12.09
CA PRO A 136 3.44 15.82 -11.89
C PRO A 136 3.42 16.28 -10.42
N ASP A 137 3.55 17.59 -10.17
CA ASP A 137 3.52 18.18 -8.82
C ASP A 137 2.33 17.72 -7.96
N TRP A 138 1.17 17.54 -8.60
CA TRP A 138 -0.04 17.12 -7.89
C TRP A 138 0.09 15.70 -7.32
N LEU A 139 0.83 14.82 -8.00
CA LEU A 139 1.05 13.44 -7.55
C LEU A 139 1.95 13.45 -6.31
N ILE A 140 3.03 14.22 -6.36
CA ILE A 140 3.96 14.39 -5.25
C ILE A 140 3.24 14.97 -4.03
N LYS A 141 2.45 16.03 -4.22
CA LYS A 141 1.63 16.63 -3.15
C LYS A 141 0.65 15.64 -2.55
N ALA A 142 -0.08 14.88 -3.38
CA ALA A 142 -1.03 13.88 -2.91
C ALA A 142 -0.34 12.75 -2.11
N LEU A 143 0.80 12.24 -2.58
CA LEU A 143 1.58 11.22 -1.85
C LEU A 143 2.04 11.74 -0.48
N VAL A 144 2.52 12.98 -0.41
CA VAL A 144 2.89 13.61 0.87
C VAL A 144 1.67 13.75 1.79
N THR A 145 0.53 14.18 1.26
CA THR A 145 -0.72 14.30 2.02
C THR A 145 -1.18 12.96 2.58
N ALA A 146 -1.22 11.90 1.77
CA ALA A 146 -1.60 10.56 2.22
C ALA A 146 -0.67 10.05 3.34
N ARG A 147 0.65 10.26 3.17
CA ARG A 147 1.65 9.84 4.15
C ARG A 147 1.55 10.62 5.47
N ASN A 148 1.27 11.92 5.41
CA ASN A 148 1.03 12.73 6.61
C ASN A 148 -0.25 12.29 7.33
N ALA A 149 -1.31 11.96 6.60
CA ALA A 149 -2.54 11.44 7.17
C ALA A 149 -2.29 10.10 7.91
N LYS A 150 -1.55 9.17 7.31
CA LYS A 150 -1.10 7.91 7.95
C LYS A 150 -0.37 8.19 9.26
N ARG A 151 0.64 9.05 9.25
CA ARG A 151 1.44 9.37 10.45
C ARG A 151 0.62 10.03 11.54
N ASN A 152 -0.30 10.92 11.17
CA ASN A 152 -1.20 11.55 12.12
C ASN A 152 -2.15 10.52 12.76
N ALA A 153 -2.66 9.56 11.98
CA ALA A 153 -3.46 8.45 12.50
C ALA A 153 -2.65 7.58 13.46
N GLU A 154 -1.42 7.18 13.09
CA GLU A 154 -0.50 6.42 13.95
C GLU A 154 -0.22 7.18 15.27
N ARG A 155 0.09 8.48 15.18
CA ARG A 155 0.31 9.33 16.36
C ARG A 155 -0.93 9.40 17.25
N ASN A 156 -2.11 9.61 16.68
CA ASN A 156 -3.35 9.70 17.44
C ASN A 156 -3.67 8.37 18.14
N GLN A 157 -3.41 7.24 17.48
CA GLN A 157 -3.57 5.92 18.10
C GLN A 157 -2.62 5.74 19.30
N ILE A 158 -1.36 6.20 19.19
CA ILE A 158 -0.41 6.16 20.31
C ILE A 158 -0.89 7.03 21.48
N LEU A 159 -1.39 8.23 21.20
CA LEU A 159 -1.96 9.11 22.23
C LEU A 159 -3.17 8.48 22.91
N GLU A 160 -4.02 7.80 22.15
CA GLU A 160 -5.16 7.06 22.70
C GLU A 160 -4.70 5.90 23.59
N ASN A 161 -3.75 5.08 23.11
CA ASN A 161 -3.22 3.93 23.83
C ASN A 161 -2.49 4.32 25.12
N THR A 162 -1.82 5.48 25.13
CA THR A 162 -1.16 6.04 26.32
C THR A 162 -2.13 6.73 27.28
N GLY A 163 -3.42 6.76 26.96
CA GLY A 163 -4.44 7.40 27.78
C GLY A 163 -4.36 8.93 27.79
N HIS A 164 -3.60 9.54 26.86
CA HIS A 164 -3.43 10.99 26.78
C HIS A 164 -4.79 11.70 26.73
N PHE A 165 -5.72 11.22 25.89
CA PHE A 165 -7.06 11.80 25.77
C PHE A 165 -7.96 11.59 27.00
N LYS A 166 -7.57 10.72 27.93
CA LYS A 166 -8.25 10.48 29.22
C LYS A 166 -7.57 11.21 30.38
N SER A 167 -6.39 11.78 30.17
CA SER A 167 -5.63 12.52 31.18
C SER A 167 -6.35 13.79 31.61
N ASP A 168 -6.15 14.18 32.88
CA ASP A 168 -6.77 15.41 33.40
C ASP A 168 -6.19 16.68 32.77
N GLU A 169 -4.94 16.63 32.32
CA GLU A 169 -4.31 17.70 31.54
C GLU A 169 -5.03 17.91 30.20
N TYR A 170 -5.30 16.83 29.46
CA TYR A 170 -6.03 16.91 28.20
C TYR A 170 -7.47 17.41 28.42
N LYS A 171 -8.16 16.96 29.48
CA LYS A 171 -9.51 17.47 29.83
C LYS A 171 -9.49 18.97 30.12
N LYS A 172 -8.49 19.46 30.87
CA LYS A 172 -8.32 20.89 31.17
C LYS A 172 -8.07 21.70 29.89
N TRP A 173 -7.16 21.24 29.03
CA TRP A 173 -6.88 21.85 27.73
C TRP A 173 -8.13 21.86 26.81
N ALA A 174 -8.84 20.73 26.71
CA ALA A 174 -10.03 20.63 25.87
C ALA A 174 -11.15 21.58 26.35
N LYS A 175 -11.30 21.77 27.67
CA LYS A 175 -12.27 22.71 28.25
C LYS A 175 -11.94 24.17 27.91
N THR A 176 -10.67 24.55 27.88
CA THR A 176 -10.25 25.91 27.53
C THR A 176 -10.29 26.19 26.03
N HIS A 177 -10.19 25.17 25.18
CA HIS A 177 -10.14 25.34 23.71
C HIS A 177 -11.45 24.99 22.99
N ARG A 178 -12.44 24.40 23.68
CA ARG A 178 -13.80 24.19 23.13
C ARG A 178 -14.69 25.44 23.18
N ALA A 179 -14.30 26.47 23.92
CA ALA A 179 -15.12 27.67 24.15
C ALA A 179 -14.99 28.77 23.08
N VAL A 180 -14.45 28.45 21.91
CA VAL A 180 -14.38 29.40 20.78
C VAL A 180 -15.26 28.88 19.65
N HIS A 181 -16.56 29.14 19.78
CA HIS A 181 -17.52 29.18 18.68
C HIS A 181 -18.60 30.21 19.00
#